data_AF-A0A8S9ME09-F1
#
_entry.id   AF-A0A8S9ME09-F1
#
_cell.length_a   1.000
_cell.length_b   1.000
_cell.length_c   1.000
_cell.angle_alpha   90.00
_cell.angle_beta   90.00
_cell.angle_gamma   90.00
#
_symmetry.space_group_name_H-M   'P 1'
#
loop_
_entity.id
_entity.type
_entity.pdbx_description
1 polymer ?
#
loop_
_entity_poly.entity_id
_entity_poly.type
_entity_poly.pdbx_seq_one_letter_code
_entity_poly.pdbx_strand_id
1 'polypeptide(L)'
;MIPSYDPNDTEAGLKLLEDLTTNADAIQQQVLHQILSQNSETEYFRSFLDGESCNIQEIFKNKAPVVNYEDIKPFIQRISDGDSSDILSAQPITELLTR
;
A
#
# COMPACT_ATOMS: atom_id res chain seq x y z
N MET A 1 -9.08 -5.07 1.15
CA MET A 1 -9.03 -5.82 2.44
C MET A 1 -9.40 -7.27 2.18
N ILE A 2 -8.75 -8.22 2.86
CA ILE A 2 -9.19 -9.62 2.84
C ILE A 2 -10.46 -9.71 3.68
N PRO A 3 -11.54 -10.37 3.19
CA PRO A 3 -12.74 -10.62 3.98
C PRO A 3 -12.41 -11.31 5.31
N SER A 4 -13.05 -10.88 6.39
CA SER A 4 -13.00 -11.60 7.66
C SER A 4 -13.66 -12.97 7.48
N TYR A 5 -12.97 -14.03 7.93
CA TYR A 5 -13.50 -15.39 7.96
C TYR A 5 -13.14 -16.06 9.29
N ASP A 6 -13.91 -17.07 9.70
CA ASP A 6 -13.58 -17.88 10.88
C ASP A 6 -12.43 -18.85 10.54
N PRO A 7 -11.25 -18.74 11.15
CA PRO A 7 -10.12 -19.63 10.88
C PRO A 7 -10.39 -21.09 11.29
N ASN A 8 -11.41 -21.36 12.10
CA ASN A 8 -11.82 -22.73 12.45
C ASN A 8 -12.81 -23.34 11.44
N ASP A 9 -13.34 -22.52 10.52
CA ASP A 9 -14.19 -22.98 9.42
C ASP A 9 -13.34 -23.24 8.18
N THR A 10 -12.93 -24.49 8.03
CA THR A 10 -12.12 -24.94 6.88
C THR A 10 -12.85 -24.75 5.54
N GLU A 11 -14.18 -24.87 5.50
CA GLU A 11 -14.94 -24.71 4.25
C GLU A 11 -14.97 -23.23 3.84
N ALA A 12 -15.21 -22.33 4.78
CA ALA A 12 -15.14 -20.89 4.55
C ALA A 12 -13.72 -20.45 4.11
N GLY A 13 -12.67 -21.01 4.74
CA GLY A 13 -11.29 -20.76 4.36
C GLY A 13 -10.96 -21.20 2.93
N LEU A 14 -11.42 -22.38 2.52
CA LEU A 14 -11.22 -22.88 1.15
C LEU A 14 -11.97 -22.04 0.11
N LYS A 15 -13.22 -21.64 0.38
CA LYS A 15 -13.99 -20.74 -0.50
C LYS A 15 -13.30 -19.40 -0.65
N LEU A 16 -12.78 -18.84 0.45
CA LEU A 16 -12.02 -17.59 0.41
C LEU A 16 -10.77 -17.71 -0.48
N LEU A 17 -10.03 -18.82 -0.38
CA LEU A 17 -8.87 -19.05 -1.25
C LEU A 17 -9.26 -19.14 -2.72
N GLU A 18 -10.34 -19.85 -3.04
CA GLU A 18 -10.86 -19.95 -4.40
C GLU A 18 -11.27 -18.57 -4.95
N ASP A 19 -12.00 -17.79 -4.16
CA ASP A 19 -12.43 -16.44 -4.54
C ASP A 19 -11.24 -15.49 -4.78
N LEU A 20 -10.26 -15.50 -3.86
CA LEU A 20 -9.07 -14.64 -3.96
C LEU A 20 -8.20 -14.99 -5.18
N THR A 21 -8.07 -16.27 -5.48
CA THR A 21 -7.23 -16.75 -6.60
C THR A 21 -7.93 -16.63 -7.95
N THR A 22 -9.26 -16.79 -7.99
CA THR A 22 -10.07 -16.60 -9.19
C THR A 22 -10.15 -15.14 -9.61
N ASN A 23 -10.30 -14.23 -8.63
CA ASN A 23 -10.51 -12.80 -8.88
C ASN A 23 -9.25 -11.96 -8.67
N ALA A 24 -8.06 -12.58 -8.78
CA ALA A 24 -6.79 -11.97 -8.41
C ALA A 24 -6.55 -10.60 -9.07
N ASP A 25 -6.81 -10.46 -10.37
CA ASP A 25 -6.62 -9.19 -11.09
C ASP A 25 -7.52 -8.08 -10.53
N ALA A 26 -8.83 -8.32 -10.44
CA ALA A 26 -9.78 -7.34 -9.91
C ALA A 26 -9.45 -6.93 -8.46
N ILE A 27 -9.05 -7.90 -7.64
CA ILE A 27 -8.64 -7.65 -6.25
C ILE A 27 -7.35 -6.81 -6.21
N GLN A 28 -6.35 -7.12 -7.04
CA GLN A 28 -5.12 -6.34 -7.12
C GLN A 28 -5.37 -4.90 -7.56
N GLN A 29 -6.26 -4.66 -8.55
CA GLN A 29 -6.64 -3.31 -8.95
C GLN A 29 -7.28 -2.54 -7.78
N GLN A 30 -8.19 -3.18 -7.03
CA GLN A 30 -8.82 -2.57 -5.85
C GLN A 30 -7.81 -2.26 -4.74
N VAL A 31 -6.88 -3.18 -4.47
CA VAL A 31 -5.80 -2.99 -3.48
C VAL A 31 -4.92 -1.80 -3.86
N LEU A 32 -4.46 -1.73 -5.11
CA LEU A 32 -3.66 -0.62 -5.60
C LEU A 32 -4.43 0.70 -5.52
N HIS A 33 -5.69 0.73 -5.94
CA HIS A 33 -6.55 1.91 -5.83
C HIS A 33 -6.64 2.40 -4.38
N GLN A 34 -6.89 1.48 -3.44
CA GLN A 34 -7.02 1.82 -2.03
C GLN A 34 -5.71 2.41 -1.47
N ILE A 35 -4.56 1.77 -1.73
CA ILE A 35 -3.25 2.26 -1.30
C ILE A 35 -3.00 3.67 -1.84
N LEU A 36 -3.25 3.91 -3.12
CA LEU A 36 -3.02 5.22 -3.74
C LEU A 36 -3.99 6.27 -3.20
N SER A 37 -5.28 5.94 -3.09
CA SER A 37 -6.30 6.88 -2.57
C SER A 37 -6.05 7.31 -1.14
N GLN A 38 -5.46 6.43 -0.32
CA GLN A 38 -5.16 6.71 1.07
C GLN A 38 -3.86 7.49 1.24
N ASN A 39 -2.88 7.25 0.38
CA ASN A 39 -1.51 7.74 0.56
C ASN A 39 -1.08 8.79 -0.49
N SER A 40 -1.96 9.23 -1.39
CA SER A 40 -1.63 10.20 -2.46
C SER A 40 -1.03 11.50 -1.90
N GLU A 41 -1.51 11.91 -0.73
CA GLU A 41 -1.09 13.13 -0.04
C GLU A 41 0.11 12.92 0.89
N THR A 42 0.78 11.77 0.86
CA THR A 42 2.04 11.60 1.61
C THR A 42 3.21 12.23 0.86
N GLU A 43 4.28 12.57 1.57
CA GLU A 43 5.47 13.20 0.98
C GLU A 43 6.04 12.39 -0.20
N TYR A 44 6.12 11.06 -0.03
CA TYR A 44 6.66 10.17 -1.06
C TYR A 44 5.78 10.14 -2.31
N PHE A 45 4.48 9.90 -2.16
CA PHE A 45 3.58 9.79 -3.31
C PHE A 45 3.35 11.14 -4.01
N ARG A 46 3.34 12.27 -3.26
CA ARG A 46 3.28 13.61 -3.84
C ARG A 46 4.45 13.91 -4.78
N SER A 47 5.61 13.28 -4.59
CA SER A 47 6.78 13.53 -5.43
C SER A 47 6.62 13.08 -6.89
N PHE A 48 5.66 12.20 -7.20
CA PHE A 48 5.42 11.71 -8.56
C PHE A 48 3.95 11.59 -8.97
N LEU A 49 2.97 11.86 -8.08
CA LEU A 49 1.54 11.81 -8.44
C LEU A 49 0.91 13.17 -8.76
N ASP A 50 1.63 14.30 -8.60
CA ASP A 50 1.20 15.67 -8.97
C ASP A 50 -0.22 16.10 -8.52
N GLY A 51 -0.81 15.45 -7.51
CA GLY A 51 -2.17 15.72 -7.05
C GLY A 51 -3.28 15.33 -8.06
N GLU A 52 -2.94 14.56 -9.11
CA GLU A 52 -3.91 14.10 -10.11
C GLU A 52 -4.73 12.92 -9.57
N SER A 53 -6.02 13.15 -9.32
CA SER A 53 -6.95 12.13 -8.82
C SER A 53 -7.56 11.26 -9.93
N CYS A 54 -7.62 11.76 -11.16
CA CYS A 54 -8.10 11.01 -12.32
C CYS A 54 -7.02 10.06 -12.83
N ASN A 55 -7.32 8.75 -12.89
CA ASN A 55 -6.42 7.71 -13.40
C ASN A 55 -5.12 7.49 -12.59
N ILE A 56 -5.18 7.67 -11.26
CA ILE A 56 -4.04 7.52 -10.35
C ILE A 56 -3.26 6.20 -10.51
N GLN A 57 -3.93 5.11 -10.90
CA GLN A 57 -3.29 3.81 -11.16
C GLN A 57 -2.39 3.81 -12.40
N GLU A 58 -2.81 4.44 -13.50
CA GLU A 58 -2.03 4.52 -14.73
C GLU A 58 -0.88 5.52 -14.57
N ILE A 59 -1.10 6.61 -13.83
CA ILE A 59 -0.05 7.55 -13.45
C ILE A 59 0.99 6.83 -12.59
N PHE A 60 0.57 6.04 -11.60
CA PHE A 60 1.46 5.25 -10.76
C PHE A 60 2.34 4.31 -11.60
N LYS A 61 1.76 3.53 -12.53
CA LYS A 61 2.56 2.64 -13.39
C LYS A 61 3.60 3.36 -14.24
N ASN A 62 3.32 4.59 -14.67
CA ASN A 62 4.19 5.34 -15.57
C ASN A 62 5.22 6.22 -14.84
N LYS A 63 4.87 6.76 -13.66
CA LYS A 63 5.69 7.74 -12.93
C LYS A 63 6.37 7.17 -11.69
N ALA A 64 5.82 6.14 -11.05
CA ALA A 64 6.41 5.60 -9.83
C ALA A 64 7.68 4.81 -10.16
N PRO A 65 8.82 5.15 -9.54
CA PRO A 65 10.06 4.41 -9.75
C PRO A 65 10.01 3.05 -9.05
N VAL A 66 10.65 2.05 -9.66
CA VAL A 66 11.01 0.81 -8.95
C VAL A 66 12.25 1.11 -8.10
N VAL A 67 12.13 0.99 -6.78
CA VAL A 67 13.14 1.43 -5.81
C VAL A 67 13.79 0.27 -5.05
N ASN A 68 15.01 0.49 -4.58
CA ASN A 68 15.70 -0.35 -3.60
C ASN A 68 15.58 0.24 -2.19
N TYR A 69 16.01 -0.51 -1.17
CA TYR A 69 16.00 -0.04 0.21
C TYR A 69 16.78 1.27 0.41
N GLU A 70 17.94 1.43 -0.22
CA GLU A 70 18.76 2.63 -0.05
C GLU A 70 18.07 3.91 -0.58
N ASP A 71 17.17 3.79 -1.56
CA ASP A 71 16.42 4.93 -2.09
C ASP A 71 15.36 5.43 -1.09
N ILE A 72 14.79 4.53 -0.27
CA ILE A 72 13.74 4.85 0.71
C ILE A 72 14.27 5.05 2.14
N LYS A 73 15.51 4.63 2.41
CA LYS A 73 16.18 4.72 3.72
C LYS A 73 16.16 6.13 4.34
N PRO A 74 16.32 7.24 3.59
CA PRO A 74 16.22 8.58 4.18
C PRO A 74 14.86 8.88 4.82
N PHE A 75 13.78 8.37 4.22
CA PHE A 75 12.42 8.49 4.78
C PHE A 75 12.26 7.64 6.04
N ILE A 76 12.76 6.41 6.01
CA ILE A 76 12.73 5.49 7.17
C ILE A 76 13.51 6.07 8.35
N GLN A 77 14.69 6.66 8.10
CA GLN A 77 15.49 7.29 9.15
C GLN A 77 14.73 8.42 9.83
N ARG A 78 14.07 9.31 9.06
CA ARG A 78 13.23 10.38 9.61
C ARG A 78 12.11 9.86 10.50
N ILE A 79 11.42 8.80 10.07
CA ILE A 79 10.40 8.12 10.87
C ILE A 79 11.00 7.60 12.18
N SER A 80 12.18 6.96 12.12
CA SER A 80 12.86 6.44 13.30
C SER A 80 13.37 7.52 14.26
N ASP A 81 13.71 8.70 13.73
CA ASP A 81 14.13 9.87 14.51
C ASP A 81 12.93 10.58 15.18
N GLY A 82 11.70 10.16 14.88
CA GLY A 82 10.47 10.64 15.50
C GLY A 82 9.65 11.61 14.66
N ASP A 83 9.92 11.74 13.36
CA ASP A 83 9.06 12.52 12.45
C ASP A 83 7.70 11.81 12.28
N SER A 84 6.65 12.43 12.80
CA SER A 84 5.27 11.91 12.74
C SER A 84 4.48 12.45 11.55
N SER A 85 5.14 13.11 10.59
CA SER A 85 4.49 13.58 9.36
C SER A 85 4.12 12.42 8.44
N ASP A 86 3.16 12.64 7.56
CA ASP A 86 2.73 11.65 6.55
C ASP A 86 3.80 11.49 5.45
N ILE A 87 4.90 10.80 5.76
CA ILE A 87 6.04 10.65 4.86
C ILE A 87 5.78 9.56 3.81
N LEU A 88 5.55 8.32 4.27
CA LEU A 88 5.32 7.13 3.43
C LEU A 88 3.86 6.65 3.49
N SER A 89 3.18 6.92 4.60
CA SER A 89 1.85 6.43 4.91
C SER A 89 1.05 7.54 5.59
N ALA A 90 -0.22 7.68 5.22
CA ALA A 90 -1.16 8.55 5.92
C ALA A 90 -1.66 7.92 7.24
N GLN A 91 -1.39 6.63 7.45
CA GLN A 91 -1.55 5.98 8.74
C GLN A 91 -0.24 6.05 9.54
N PRO A 92 -0.32 6.33 10.86
CA PRO A 92 0.84 6.35 11.74
C PRO A 92 1.61 5.02 11.69
N ILE A 93 2.93 5.09 11.57
CA ILE A 93 3.81 3.93 11.67
C ILE A 93 4.00 3.60 13.15
N THR A 94 3.55 2.41 13.55
CA THR A 94 3.56 1.97 14.95
C THR A 94 4.81 1.20 15.33
N GLU A 95 5.45 0.55 14.37
CA GLU A 95 6.60 -0.32 14.58
C GLU A 95 7.50 -0.38 13.34
N LEU A 96 8.79 -0.62 13.57
CA LEU A 96 9.75 -0.94 12.53
C LEU A 96 10.17 -2.40 12.71
N LEU A 97 9.73 -3.26 11.78
CA LEU A 97 10.06 -4.68 11.81
C LEU A 97 11.49 -4.89 11.30
N THR A 98 12.45 -4.96 12.22
CA THR A 98 13.86 -5.28 11.93
C THR A 98 14.12 -6.77 12.13
N ARG A 99 15.01 -7.34 11.31
CA ARG A 99 15.50 -8.73 11.49
C ARG A 99 16.44 -8.84 12.68
#